data_AF-A0A6J6WWF2-F1
#
_entry.id   AF-A0A6J6WWF2-F1
#
_cell.length_a   1.000
_cell.length_b   1.000
_cell.length_c   1.000
_cell.angle_alpha   90.00
_cell.angle_beta   90.00
_cell.angle_gamma   90.00
#
_symmetry.space_group_name_H-M   'P 1'
#
loop_
_entity.id
_entity.type
_entity.pdbx_description
1 polymer ?
#
loop_
_entity_poly.entity_id
_entity_poly.type
_entity_poly.pdbx_seq_one_letter_code
_entity_poly.pdbx_strand_id
1 'polypeptide(L)'
;MPILAITLRTGLITLNILAIVAIAGIVAFRILSVRRQPVEKAPQNLATPLEDEVMEGRKLERSLRWAFTFSLILAAGLPLYWLVEPARQDAAVIGFDERAVERGAVLFANDTMPAYEAAKSLLCANCHGADGGGGAAPFVVTPAAQGNESARPISVSWKAPALNNVFYRFDDTQVHNILVYGRPGSPMPAWGVLGGGPKNDQAITDLMAYLHSIQISPAKAKATATAAPAKYKAEQAGSVKIAETNLETATAALSALPANATPEARSAAESAVTGATFALSRSKARSTEMKNASEGQLLFETNCARCHTKTWSYFDPSNPLIPDIPPAGSGALGPSLRGGSVLLQFPGTPIDDSTTPGFQKQYEWIAVGAAINKAYGVRGISSGQMPHAGLFLTKAQIESIVRYERGL
;
A
#
# COMPACT_ATOMS: atom_id res chain seq x y z
N MET A 1 42.32 16.68 2.19
CA MET A 1 42.17 15.64 1.14
C MET A 1 42.12 14.29 1.83
N PRO A 2 40.97 13.61 1.90
CA PRO A 2 40.93 12.29 2.50
C PRO A 2 41.55 11.32 1.49
N ILE A 3 42.57 10.59 1.93
CA ILE A 3 43.12 9.46 1.18
C ILE A 3 42.00 8.44 1.05
N LEU A 4 41.56 8.19 -0.19
CA LEU A 4 40.51 7.23 -0.52
C LEU A 4 40.85 5.89 0.14
N ALA A 5 40.09 5.49 1.16
CA ALA A 5 40.08 4.11 1.61
C ALA A 5 39.44 3.28 0.48
N ILE A 6 40.27 2.73 -0.39
CA ILE A 6 39.84 1.80 -1.44
C ILE A 6 39.21 0.62 -0.71
N THR A 7 37.89 0.46 -0.82
CA THR A 7 37.23 -0.74 -0.29
C THR A 7 37.83 -1.97 -0.95
N LEU A 8 37.93 -3.10 -0.24
CA LEU A 8 38.47 -4.35 -0.79
C LEU A 8 37.80 -4.70 -2.14
N ARG A 9 36.50 -4.43 -2.27
CA ARG A 9 35.72 -4.56 -3.51
C ARG A 9 36.27 -3.69 -4.64
N THR A 10 36.48 -2.39 -4.40
CA THR A 10 37.03 -1.46 -5.39
C THR A 10 38.45 -1.89 -5.79
N GLY A 11 39.26 -2.33 -4.83
CA GLY A 11 40.63 -2.84 -5.09
C GLY A 11 40.62 -4.07 -5.99
N LEU A 12 39.78 -5.06 -5.70
CA LEU A 12 39.63 -6.28 -6.52
C LEU A 12 39.10 -5.96 -7.93
N ILE A 13 38.14 -5.04 -8.06
CA ILE A 13 37.63 -4.60 -9.37
C ILE A 13 38.76 -3.95 -10.19
N THR A 14 39.52 -3.03 -9.58
CA THR A 14 40.65 -2.39 -10.28
C THR A 14 41.72 -3.37 -10.69
N LEU A 15 42.05 -4.36 -9.84
CA LEU A 15 43.01 -5.41 -10.16
C LEU A 15 42.55 -6.26 -11.35
N ASN A 16 41.27 -6.65 -11.38
CA ASN A 16 40.71 -7.42 -12.50
C ASN A 16 40.72 -6.61 -13.80
N ILE A 17 40.34 -5.33 -13.76
CA ILE A 17 40.40 -4.45 -14.94
C ILE A 17 41.84 -4.35 -15.46
N LEU A 18 42.82 -4.13 -14.57
CA LEU A 18 44.23 -4.06 -14.95
C LEU A 18 44.74 -5.38 -15.56
N ALA A 19 44.33 -6.52 -15.00
CA ALA A 19 44.69 -7.83 -15.54
C ALA A 19 44.08 -8.05 -16.93
N ILE A 20 42.81 -7.70 -17.13
CA ILE A 20 42.13 -7.81 -18.44
C ILE A 20 42.81 -6.90 -19.47
N VAL A 21 43.12 -5.65 -19.11
CA VAL A 21 43.82 -4.70 -19.99
C VAL A 21 45.22 -5.20 -20.34
N ALA A 22 45.95 -5.77 -19.38
CA ALA A 22 47.26 -6.34 -19.62
C ALA A 22 47.20 -7.55 -20.57
N ILE A 23 46.25 -8.46 -20.35
CA ILE A 23 46.03 -9.63 -21.23
C ILE A 23 45.64 -9.17 -22.64
N ALA A 24 44.68 -8.26 -22.75
CA ALA A 24 44.25 -7.69 -24.02
C ALA A 24 45.41 -6.98 -24.74
N GLY A 25 46.23 -6.22 -24.01
CA GLY A 25 47.43 -5.57 -24.54
C GLY A 25 48.48 -6.57 -25.01
N ILE A 26 48.71 -7.67 -24.28
CA ILE A 26 49.64 -8.74 -24.69
C ILE A 26 49.10 -9.45 -25.94
N VAL A 27 47.82 -9.77 -25.99
CA VAL A 27 47.19 -10.41 -27.15
C VAL A 27 47.25 -9.49 -28.36
N ALA A 28 46.85 -8.23 -28.21
CA ALA A 28 46.94 -7.22 -29.26
C ALA A 28 48.37 -7.03 -29.74
N PHE A 29 49.34 -6.91 -28.83
CA PHE A 29 50.75 -6.85 -29.17
C PHE A 29 51.18 -8.09 -29.96
N ARG A 30 50.81 -9.30 -29.54
CA ARG A 30 51.16 -10.54 -30.26
C ARG A 30 50.55 -10.61 -31.65
N ILE A 31 49.28 -10.21 -31.81
CA ILE A 31 48.58 -10.19 -33.10
C ILE A 31 49.17 -9.12 -34.03
N LEU A 32 49.40 -7.91 -33.51
CA LEU A 32 49.92 -6.77 -34.28
C LEU A 32 51.43 -6.88 -34.53
N SER A 33 52.16 -7.63 -33.70
CA SER A 33 53.58 -7.99 -33.91
C SER A 33 53.75 -9.09 -34.97
N VAL A 34 53.08 -8.95 -36.12
CA VAL A 34 53.35 -9.80 -37.29
C VAL A 34 54.83 -9.68 -37.61
N ARG A 35 55.58 -10.78 -37.46
CA ARG A 35 57.00 -10.83 -37.79
C ARG A 35 57.15 -10.45 -39.26
N ARG A 36 57.94 -9.40 -39.57
CA ARG A 36 58.22 -8.94 -40.94
C ARG A 36 58.88 -9.99 -41.84
N GLN A 37 59.31 -11.13 -41.28
CA GLN A 37 59.71 -12.32 -42.00
C GLN A 37 59.06 -13.54 -41.35
N PRO A 38 58.00 -14.12 -41.92
CA PRO A 38 57.44 -15.38 -41.44
C PRO A 38 58.38 -16.51 -41.85
N VAL A 39 59.17 -17.01 -40.91
CA VAL A 39 59.75 -18.35 -41.09
C VAL A 39 58.55 -19.31 -41.03
N GLU A 40 58.28 -19.98 -42.14
CA GLU A 40 57.24 -21.00 -42.23
C GLU A 40 57.56 -22.08 -41.19
N LYS A 41 56.77 -22.13 -40.11
CA LYS A 41 56.92 -23.20 -39.13
C LYS A 41 56.41 -24.47 -39.80
N ALA A 42 57.25 -25.50 -39.82
CA ALA A 42 56.80 -26.84 -40.20
C ALA A 42 55.51 -27.17 -39.43
N PRO A 43 54.48 -27.70 -40.10
CA PRO A 43 53.24 -28.06 -39.43
C PRO A 43 53.56 -29.10 -38.34
N GLN A 44 52.83 -29.07 -37.22
CA GLN A 44 53.20 -29.82 -36.01
C GLN A 44 53.34 -31.34 -36.23
N ASN A 45 52.68 -31.88 -37.26
CA ASN A 45 52.76 -33.27 -37.68
C ASN A 45 54.03 -33.62 -38.49
N LEU A 46 54.81 -32.62 -38.94
CA LEU A 46 56.10 -32.76 -39.63
C LEU A 46 57.28 -32.29 -38.76
N ALA A 47 57.01 -31.77 -37.56
CA ALA A 47 58.05 -31.38 -36.63
C ALA A 47 58.72 -32.61 -36.02
N THR A 48 60.05 -32.60 -35.89
CA THR A 48 60.80 -33.65 -35.19
C THR A 48 60.23 -33.81 -33.78
N PRO A 49 59.87 -35.05 -33.36
CA PRO A 49 59.47 -35.31 -31.98
C PRO A 49 60.53 -34.79 -31.02
N LEU A 50 60.09 -34.23 -29.90
CA LEU A 50 61.03 -33.86 -28.84
C LEU A 50 61.63 -35.14 -28.28
N GLU A 51 62.94 -35.12 -28.02
CA GLU A 51 63.62 -36.19 -27.29
C GLU A 51 62.99 -36.38 -25.91
N ASP A 52 62.96 -37.62 -25.43
CA ASP A 52 62.27 -38.01 -24.20
C ASP A 52 62.81 -37.22 -22.99
N GLU A 53 64.12 -36.93 -22.94
CA GLU A 53 64.73 -36.14 -21.87
C GLU A 53 64.19 -34.70 -21.81
N VAL A 54 63.83 -34.11 -22.96
CA VAL A 54 63.23 -32.76 -23.02
C VAL A 54 61.74 -32.81 -22.66
N MET A 55 61.05 -33.87 -23.08
CA MET A 55 59.65 -34.13 -22.75
C MET A 55 59.46 -34.33 -21.25
N GLU A 56 60.26 -35.19 -20.64
CA GLU A 56 60.19 -35.57 -19.22
C GLU A 56 60.88 -34.56 -18.29
N GLY A 57 61.84 -33.78 -18.78
CA GLY A 57 62.49 -32.72 -18.03
C GLY A 57 61.79 -31.36 -18.17
N ARG A 58 62.44 -30.43 -18.87
CA ARG A 58 62.07 -29.00 -18.91
C ARG A 58 60.63 -28.72 -19.34
N LYS A 59 60.06 -29.53 -20.24
CA LYS A 59 58.69 -29.32 -20.74
C LYS A 59 57.64 -29.80 -19.71
N LEU A 60 57.85 -30.97 -19.12
CA LEU A 60 57.00 -31.51 -18.06
C LEU A 60 57.05 -30.61 -16.82
N GLU A 61 58.24 -30.26 -16.33
CA GLU A 61 58.43 -29.37 -15.18
C GLU A 61 57.72 -28.02 -15.35
N ARG A 62 57.79 -27.41 -16.54
CA ARG A 62 57.10 -26.15 -16.83
C ARG A 62 55.59 -26.31 -16.73
N SER A 63 55.05 -27.41 -17.25
CA SER A 63 53.62 -27.71 -17.24
C SER A 63 53.14 -28.00 -15.82
N LEU A 64 53.89 -28.82 -15.07
CA LEU A 64 53.61 -29.14 -13.67
C LEU A 64 53.69 -27.91 -12.77
N ARG A 65 54.64 -26.98 -13.00
CA ARG A 65 54.73 -25.74 -12.24
C ARG A 65 53.46 -24.89 -12.39
N TRP A 66 52.91 -24.78 -13.60
CA TRP A 66 51.66 -24.07 -13.81
C TRP A 66 50.47 -24.81 -13.20
N ALA A 67 50.38 -26.12 -13.40
CA ALA A 67 49.34 -26.95 -12.80
C ALA A 67 49.32 -26.84 -11.27
N PHE A 68 50.50 -26.90 -10.63
CA PHE A 68 50.66 -26.72 -9.20
C PHE A 68 50.27 -25.31 -8.75
N THR A 69 50.68 -24.27 -9.49
CA THR A 69 50.32 -22.88 -9.19
C THR A 69 48.80 -22.67 -9.21
N PHE A 70 48.11 -23.14 -10.26
CA PHE A 70 46.64 -23.06 -10.32
C PHE A 70 45.97 -23.89 -9.23
N SER A 71 46.53 -25.07 -8.91
CA SER A 71 46.04 -25.90 -7.82
C SER A 71 46.16 -25.19 -6.47
N LEU A 72 47.27 -24.51 -6.20
CA LEU A 72 47.45 -23.68 -4.99
C LEU A 72 46.47 -22.51 -4.95
N ILE A 73 46.25 -21.83 -6.09
CA ILE A 73 45.28 -20.73 -6.18
C ILE A 73 43.87 -21.22 -5.84
N LEU A 74 43.44 -22.37 -6.35
CA LEU A 74 42.14 -22.95 -6.03
C LEU A 74 42.08 -23.45 -4.58
N ALA A 75 43.13 -24.13 -4.11
CA ALA A 75 43.21 -24.68 -2.76
C ALA A 75 43.16 -23.59 -1.68
N ALA A 76 43.75 -22.42 -1.92
CA ALA A 76 43.65 -21.27 -1.01
C ALA A 76 42.40 -20.41 -1.29
N GLY A 77 42.07 -20.21 -2.56
CA GLY A 77 41.01 -19.30 -3.00
C GLY A 77 39.61 -19.78 -2.62
N LEU A 78 39.33 -21.08 -2.73
CA LEU A 78 38.00 -21.62 -2.39
C LEU A 78 37.69 -21.50 -0.88
N PRO A 79 38.58 -21.88 0.06
CA PRO A 79 38.35 -21.64 1.47
C PRO A 79 38.21 -20.15 1.82
N LEU A 80 39.05 -19.28 1.24
CA LEU A 80 38.96 -17.83 1.47
C LEU A 80 37.64 -17.25 0.96
N TYR A 81 37.18 -17.69 -0.21
CA TYR A 81 35.87 -17.33 -0.75
C TYR A 81 34.75 -17.78 0.19
N TRP A 82 34.81 -19.02 0.68
CA TRP A 82 33.80 -19.58 1.57
C TRP A 82 33.73 -18.87 2.93
N LEU A 83 34.86 -18.39 3.46
CA LEU A 83 34.89 -17.59 4.69
C LEU A 83 34.10 -16.26 4.59
N VAL A 84 34.00 -15.69 3.38
CA VAL A 84 33.28 -14.42 3.12
C VAL A 84 31.84 -14.67 2.63
N GLU A 85 31.51 -15.91 2.27
CA GLU A 85 30.20 -16.28 1.71
C GLU A 85 29.01 -15.92 2.62
N PRO A 86 29.04 -16.13 3.95
CA PRO A 86 27.91 -15.75 4.79
C PRO A 86 27.56 -14.26 4.71
N ALA A 87 28.56 -13.38 4.81
CA ALA A 87 28.36 -11.94 4.70
C ALA A 87 27.87 -11.52 3.31
N ARG A 88 28.26 -12.25 2.25
CA ARG A 88 27.77 -12.04 0.89
C ARG A 88 26.29 -12.44 0.76
N GLN A 89 25.88 -13.53 1.40
CA GLN A 89 24.49 -13.97 1.42
C GLN A 89 23.62 -12.97 2.17
N ASP A 90 24.05 -12.50 3.34
CA ASP A 90 23.34 -11.48 4.10
C ASP A 90 23.16 -10.18 3.29
N ALA A 91 24.24 -9.71 2.64
CA ALA A 91 24.18 -8.55 1.77
C ALA A 91 23.29 -8.76 0.54
N ALA A 92 23.22 -9.99 0.01
CA ALA A 92 22.35 -10.32 -1.11
C ALA A 92 20.86 -10.31 -0.71
N VAL A 93 20.52 -10.77 0.50
CA VAL A 93 19.16 -10.70 1.06
C VAL A 93 18.74 -9.24 1.25
N ILE A 94 19.56 -8.43 1.93
CA ILE A 94 19.28 -7.00 2.12
C ILE A 94 19.07 -6.31 0.77
N GLY A 95 19.98 -6.55 -0.18
CA GLY A 95 19.85 -5.97 -1.52
C GLY A 95 18.62 -6.48 -2.28
N PHE A 96 18.12 -7.69 -2.02
CA PHE A 96 16.87 -8.16 -2.62
C PHE A 96 15.66 -7.40 -2.06
N ASP A 97 15.60 -7.23 -0.74
CA ASP A 97 14.52 -6.52 -0.04
C ASP A 97 14.49 -5.04 -0.41
N GLU A 98 15.64 -4.37 -0.41
CA GLU A 98 15.76 -2.97 -0.84
C GLU A 98 15.26 -2.79 -2.28
N ARG A 99 15.65 -3.68 -3.20
CA ARG A 99 15.16 -3.63 -4.58
C ARG A 99 13.66 -3.94 -4.70
N ALA A 100 13.11 -4.79 -3.83
CA ALA A 100 11.67 -5.04 -3.78
C ALA A 100 10.91 -3.78 -3.33
N VAL A 101 11.41 -3.10 -2.28
CA VAL A 101 10.89 -1.81 -1.82
C VAL A 101 10.98 -0.74 -2.91
N GLU A 102 12.11 -0.62 -3.60
CA GLU A 102 12.29 0.33 -4.71
C GLU A 102 11.29 0.08 -5.85
N ARG A 103 11.13 -1.18 -6.29
CA ARG A 103 10.15 -1.54 -7.32
C ARG A 103 8.72 -1.27 -6.84
N GLY A 104 8.41 -1.59 -5.60
CA GLY A 104 7.11 -1.29 -4.98
C GLY A 104 6.82 0.20 -4.89
N ALA A 105 7.84 1.03 -4.58
CA ALA A 105 7.73 2.48 -4.55
C ALA A 105 7.33 3.04 -5.92
N VAL A 106 7.93 2.52 -6.99
CA VAL A 106 7.57 2.90 -8.38
C VAL A 106 6.11 2.55 -8.68
N LEU A 107 5.63 1.39 -8.25
CA LEU A 107 4.24 0.98 -8.42
C LEU A 107 3.27 1.89 -7.63
N PHE A 108 3.66 2.33 -6.44
CA PHE A 108 2.81 3.18 -5.59
C PHE A 108 2.77 4.65 -6.04
N ALA A 109 3.90 5.15 -6.54
CA ALA A 109 4.17 6.57 -6.72
C ALA A 109 3.20 7.30 -7.67
N ASN A 110 2.96 8.58 -7.43
CA ASN A 110 2.35 9.50 -8.40
C ASN A 110 3.37 10.57 -8.85
N ASP A 111 2.95 11.45 -9.75
CA ASP A 111 3.76 12.52 -10.34
C ASP A 111 4.46 13.46 -9.34
N THR A 112 4.00 13.50 -8.09
CA THR A 112 4.63 14.27 -7.01
C THR A 112 5.80 13.56 -6.32
N MET A 113 6.00 12.27 -6.58
CA MET A 113 6.98 11.42 -5.89
C MET A 113 8.23 11.14 -6.74
N PRO A 114 9.44 11.09 -6.13
CA PRO A 114 10.67 10.84 -6.88
C PRO A 114 10.73 9.48 -7.61
N ALA A 115 10.07 8.46 -7.08
CA ALA A 115 10.04 7.12 -7.66
C ALA A 115 9.04 6.98 -8.82
N TYR A 116 8.40 8.06 -9.27
CA TYR A 116 7.36 7.99 -10.28
C TYR A 116 7.88 7.60 -11.65
N GLU A 117 7.33 6.52 -12.18
CA GLU A 117 7.48 6.14 -13.58
C GLU A 117 6.10 5.92 -14.20
N ALA A 118 5.70 6.81 -15.11
CA ALA A 118 4.36 6.81 -15.72
C ALA A 118 3.97 5.47 -16.38
N ALA A 119 4.94 4.73 -16.93
CA ALA A 119 4.69 3.45 -17.59
C ALA A 119 4.46 2.27 -16.63
N LYS A 120 4.88 2.38 -15.37
CA LYS A 120 4.85 1.28 -14.39
C LYS A 120 3.89 1.53 -13.24
N SER A 121 3.78 2.80 -12.82
CA SER A 121 3.00 3.22 -11.68
C SER A 121 1.53 2.82 -11.78
N LEU A 122 0.95 2.48 -10.64
CA LEU A 122 -0.48 2.23 -10.42
C LEU A 122 -1.19 3.46 -9.83
N LEU A 123 -0.45 4.53 -9.56
CA LEU A 123 -0.95 5.79 -9.02
C LEU A 123 -1.68 5.65 -7.66
N CYS A 124 -1.26 4.68 -6.83
CA CYS A 124 -1.84 4.46 -5.50
C CYS A 124 -1.84 5.73 -4.64
N ALA A 125 -0.76 6.53 -4.75
CA ALA A 125 -0.59 7.80 -4.06
C ALA A 125 -1.64 8.87 -4.41
N ASN A 126 -2.29 8.80 -5.58
CA ASN A 126 -3.36 9.75 -5.95
C ASN A 126 -4.58 9.64 -5.03
N CYS A 127 -4.83 8.45 -4.49
CA CYS A 127 -5.93 8.21 -3.56
C CYS A 127 -5.42 8.19 -2.12
N HIS A 128 -4.31 7.50 -1.86
CA HIS A 128 -3.83 7.22 -0.50
C HIS A 128 -2.79 8.20 0.04
N GLY A 129 -2.44 9.23 -0.73
CA GLY A 129 -1.41 10.21 -0.38
C GLY A 129 0.01 9.70 -0.65
N ALA A 130 0.94 10.62 -0.89
CA ALA A 130 2.34 10.30 -1.18
C ALA A 130 3.05 9.57 -0.03
N ASP A 131 2.67 9.86 1.22
CA ASP A 131 3.18 9.21 2.44
C ASP A 131 2.32 8.02 2.88
N GLY A 132 1.31 7.63 2.09
CA GLY A 132 0.31 6.63 2.48
C GLY A 132 -0.55 7.06 3.66
N GLY A 133 -0.62 8.34 4.01
CA GLY A 133 -1.39 8.89 5.13
C GLY A 133 -2.91 8.88 4.95
N GLY A 134 -3.40 8.46 3.78
CA GLY A 134 -4.80 8.52 3.38
C GLY A 134 -5.10 9.79 2.62
N GLY A 135 -6.31 9.87 2.08
CA GLY A 135 -6.68 10.96 1.18
C GLY A 135 -8.11 10.84 0.70
N ALA A 136 -8.34 11.32 -0.53
CA ALA A 136 -9.63 11.17 -1.18
C ALA A 136 -9.45 10.88 -2.67
N ALA A 137 -10.42 10.17 -3.25
CA ALA A 137 -10.44 9.81 -4.65
C ALA A 137 -11.75 10.30 -5.29
N PRO A 138 -11.71 10.98 -6.46
CA PRO A 138 -12.93 11.28 -7.19
C PRO A 138 -13.58 9.97 -7.66
N PHE A 139 -14.89 9.86 -7.48
CA PHE A 139 -15.65 8.70 -7.90
C PHE A 139 -17.04 9.09 -8.39
N VAL A 140 -17.58 8.32 -9.33
CA VAL A 140 -18.94 8.54 -9.84
C VAL A 140 -19.85 7.43 -9.33
N VAL A 141 -20.83 7.79 -8.50
CA VAL A 141 -21.83 6.84 -8.01
C VAL A 141 -22.95 6.75 -9.04
N THR A 142 -23.11 5.56 -9.61
CA THR A 142 -24.14 5.31 -10.63
C THR A 142 -25.55 5.33 -10.03
N PRO A 143 -26.59 5.58 -10.84
CA PRO A 143 -27.98 5.57 -10.35
C PRO A 143 -28.37 4.26 -9.64
N ALA A 144 -27.95 3.12 -10.20
CA ALA A 144 -28.14 1.81 -9.58
C ALA A 144 -27.45 1.71 -8.21
N ALA A 145 -26.21 2.21 -8.08
CA ALA A 145 -25.49 2.24 -6.80
C ALA A 145 -26.10 3.21 -5.78
N GLN A 146 -26.88 4.20 -6.23
CA GLN A 146 -27.70 5.07 -5.37
C GLN A 146 -29.02 4.41 -4.95
N GLY A 147 -29.38 3.25 -5.52
CA GLY A 147 -30.66 2.58 -5.27
C GLY A 147 -31.84 3.25 -5.98
N ASN A 148 -31.58 4.10 -6.99
CA ASN A 148 -32.61 4.77 -7.78
C ASN A 148 -32.16 4.85 -9.25
N GLU A 149 -32.71 3.98 -10.10
CA GLU A 149 -32.35 3.92 -11.53
C GLU A 149 -32.67 5.20 -12.31
N SER A 150 -33.59 6.03 -11.81
CA SER A 150 -33.94 7.32 -12.42
C SER A 150 -33.06 8.48 -11.93
N ALA A 151 -32.17 8.26 -10.97
CA ALA A 151 -31.24 9.27 -10.50
C ALA A 151 -30.19 9.60 -11.58
N ARG A 152 -29.55 10.77 -11.49
CA ARG A 152 -28.37 11.09 -12.29
C ARG A 152 -27.11 10.57 -11.59
N PRO A 153 -26.05 10.21 -12.34
CA PRO A 153 -24.76 9.93 -11.73
C PRO A 153 -24.28 11.14 -10.91
N ILE A 154 -23.74 10.89 -9.72
CA ILE A 154 -23.18 11.93 -8.86
C ILE A 154 -21.67 11.76 -8.73
N SER A 155 -20.93 12.84 -8.88
CA SER A 155 -19.49 12.89 -8.61
C SER A 155 -19.27 13.14 -7.12
N VAL A 156 -18.50 12.28 -6.48
CA VAL A 156 -18.27 12.28 -5.04
C VAL A 156 -16.78 12.24 -4.72
N SER A 157 -16.41 12.74 -3.55
CA SER A 157 -15.06 12.62 -3.00
C SER A 157 -15.01 11.44 -2.03
N TRP A 158 -14.44 10.33 -2.47
CA TRP A 158 -14.37 9.09 -1.71
C TRP A 158 -13.18 9.10 -0.74
N LYS A 159 -13.43 8.98 0.55
CA LYS A 159 -12.42 8.98 1.63
C LYS A 159 -11.57 7.70 1.58
N ALA A 160 -10.33 7.85 1.15
CA ALA A 160 -9.36 6.77 1.06
C ALA A 160 -8.63 6.58 2.41
N PRO A 161 -8.51 5.34 2.91
CA PRO A 161 -7.82 5.06 4.17
C PRO A 161 -6.32 5.31 4.09
N ALA A 162 -5.72 5.55 5.25
CA ALA A 162 -4.28 5.48 5.44
C ALA A 162 -3.77 4.04 5.22
N LEU A 163 -2.70 3.92 4.43
CA LEU A 163 -1.98 2.68 4.16
C LEU A 163 -0.70 2.53 4.99
N ASN A 164 -0.17 3.63 5.50
CA ASN A 164 1.00 3.65 6.40
C ASN A 164 0.72 3.06 7.80
N ASN A 165 -0.45 2.47 8.02
CA ASN A 165 -0.81 1.69 9.20
C ASN A 165 -1.70 0.48 8.83
N VAL A 166 -1.66 0.04 7.58
CA VAL A 166 -2.50 -1.04 7.07
C VAL A 166 -2.23 -2.37 7.77
N PHE A 167 -0.97 -2.66 8.08
CA PHE A 167 -0.55 -3.91 8.72
C PHE A 167 -0.86 -3.97 10.22
N TYR A 168 -1.39 -2.88 10.80
CA TYR A 168 -2.00 -2.90 12.13
C TYR A 168 -3.47 -3.29 12.11
N ARG A 169 -4.09 -3.35 10.92
CA ARG A 169 -5.50 -3.68 10.70
C ARG A 169 -5.71 -5.00 10.01
N PHE A 170 -4.73 -5.42 9.22
CA PHE A 170 -4.81 -6.58 8.34
C PHE A 170 -3.47 -7.32 8.38
N ASP A 171 -3.51 -8.64 8.25
CA ASP A 171 -2.33 -9.46 7.98
C ASP A 171 -1.89 -9.37 6.51
N ASP A 172 -0.70 -9.88 6.21
CA ASP A 172 -0.11 -9.83 4.88
C ASP A 172 -0.97 -10.50 3.81
N THR A 173 -1.66 -11.60 4.16
CA THR A 173 -2.53 -12.33 3.22
C THR A 173 -3.79 -11.52 2.92
N GLN A 174 -4.35 -10.84 3.92
CA GLN A 174 -5.49 -9.96 3.75
C GLN A 174 -5.14 -8.75 2.88
N VAL A 175 -4.00 -8.09 3.12
CA VAL A 175 -3.54 -6.97 2.28
C VAL A 175 -3.23 -7.43 0.86
N HIS A 176 -2.55 -8.57 0.69
CA HIS A 176 -2.30 -9.17 -0.62
C HIS A 176 -3.61 -9.41 -1.38
N ASN A 177 -4.61 -10.03 -0.75
CA ASN A 177 -5.91 -10.26 -1.37
C ASN A 177 -6.64 -8.96 -1.74
N ILE A 178 -6.56 -7.93 -0.90
CA ILE A 178 -7.12 -6.60 -1.21
C ILE A 178 -6.43 -5.99 -2.44
N LEU A 179 -5.12 -6.14 -2.59
CA LEU A 179 -4.39 -5.66 -3.76
C LEU A 179 -4.73 -6.49 -5.00
N VAL A 180 -4.83 -7.80 -4.87
CA VAL A 180 -5.13 -8.70 -5.99
C VAL A 180 -6.53 -8.45 -6.54
N TYR A 181 -7.54 -8.42 -5.66
CA TYR A 181 -8.96 -8.38 -6.06
C TYR A 181 -9.61 -7.00 -5.95
N GLY A 182 -8.90 -6.01 -5.41
CA GLY A 182 -9.45 -4.68 -5.16
C GLY A 182 -10.52 -4.70 -4.06
N ARG A 183 -11.33 -3.63 -4.01
CA ARG A 183 -12.53 -3.57 -3.16
C ARG A 183 -13.75 -3.22 -4.00
N PRO A 184 -14.59 -4.20 -4.37
CA PRO A 184 -15.84 -3.97 -5.10
C PRO A 184 -16.71 -2.91 -4.44
N GLY A 185 -17.35 -2.08 -5.26
CA GLY A 185 -18.18 -0.96 -4.79
C GLY A 185 -17.38 0.22 -4.22
N SER A 186 -16.06 0.26 -4.43
CA SER A 186 -15.20 1.41 -4.11
C SER A 186 -14.33 1.79 -5.32
N PRO A 187 -13.63 2.94 -5.27
CA PRO A 187 -12.69 3.34 -6.32
C PRO A 187 -11.41 2.50 -6.38
N MET A 188 -11.19 1.56 -5.44
CA MET A 188 -9.98 0.74 -5.39
C MET A 188 -10.10 -0.47 -6.33
N PRO A 189 -9.42 -0.46 -7.50
CA PRO A 189 -9.52 -1.55 -8.47
C PRO A 189 -8.71 -2.77 -8.03
N ALA A 190 -8.93 -3.88 -8.73
CA ALA A 190 -8.04 -5.03 -8.67
C ALA A 190 -6.72 -4.71 -9.38
N TRP A 191 -5.59 -5.01 -8.74
CA TRP A 191 -4.26 -4.86 -9.34
C TRP A 191 -3.64 -6.17 -9.77
N GLY A 192 -3.98 -7.27 -9.11
CA GLY A 192 -3.46 -8.60 -9.43
C GLY A 192 -4.18 -9.23 -10.61
N VAL A 193 -3.45 -9.98 -11.44
CA VAL A 193 -4.00 -10.71 -12.59
C VAL A 193 -5.18 -11.63 -12.24
N LEU A 194 -5.16 -12.26 -11.06
CA LEU A 194 -6.26 -13.12 -10.60
C LEU A 194 -7.56 -12.34 -10.34
N GLY A 195 -7.48 -11.06 -10.00
CA GLY A 195 -8.63 -10.17 -9.87
C GLY A 195 -8.96 -9.38 -11.14
N GLY A 196 -8.26 -9.64 -12.25
CA GLY A 196 -8.42 -8.91 -13.52
C GLY A 196 -7.55 -7.64 -13.63
N GLY A 197 -6.62 -7.43 -12.70
CA GLY A 197 -5.65 -6.33 -12.74
C GLY A 197 -4.39 -6.63 -13.57
N PRO A 198 -3.51 -5.63 -13.78
CA PRO A 198 -2.38 -5.74 -14.71
C PRO A 198 -1.09 -6.34 -14.12
N LYS A 199 -1.06 -6.72 -12.84
CA LYS A 199 0.18 -7.07 -12.12
C LYS A 199 0.24 -8.55 -11.74
N ASN A 200 1.42 -9.14 -11.95
CA ASN A 200 1.73 -10.48 -11.50
C ASN A 200 2.04 -10.51 -9.99
N ASP A 201 2.19 -11.71 -9.43
CA ASP A 201 2.37 -11.90 -7.99
C ASP A 201 3.65 -11.26 -7.44
N GLN A 202 4.75 -11.25 -8.22
CA GLN A 202 5.99 -10.58 -7.83
C GLN A 202 5.78 -9.07 -7.68
N ALA A 203 5.08 -8.42 -8.62
CA ALA A 203 4.81 -6.98 -8.53
C ALA A 203 3.89 -6.64 -7.34
N ILE A 204 2.94 -7.53 -7.00
CA ILE A 204 2.12 -7.38 -5.79
C ILE A 204 3.00 -7.53 -4.54
N THR A 205 3.92 -8.49 -4.51
CA THR A 205 4.87 -8.69 -3.41
C THR A 205 5.83 -7.50 -3.25
N ASP A 206 6.32 -6.91 -4.35
CA ASP A 206 7.13 -5.70 -4.32
C ASP A 206 6.33 -4.51 -3.73
N LEU A 207 5.06 -4.36 -4.14
CA LEU A 207 4.17 -3.34 -3.58
C LEU A 207 3.93 -3.57 -2.07
N MET A 208 3.75 -4.83 -1.64
CA MET A 208 3.65 -5.20 -0.23
C MET A 208 4.91 -4.82 0.55
N ALA A 209 6.11 -5.09 0.00
CA ALA A 209 7.37 -4.71 0.60
C ALA A 209 7.46 -3.18 0.79
N TYR A 210 7.04 -2.41 -0.21
CA TYR A 210 6.96 -0.95 -0.07
C TYR A 210 5.95 -0.52 1.00
N LEU A 211 4.75 -1.12 1.05
CA LEU A 211 3.77 -0.81 2.10
C LEU A 211 4.30 -1.09 3.51
N HIS A 212 5.10 -2.15 3.69
CA HIS A 212 5.79 -2.44 4.95
C HIS A 212 6.81 -1.36 5.28
N SER A 213 7.58 -0.88 4.29
CA SER A 213 8.61 0.15 4.48
C SER A 213 8.06 1.51 4.93
N ILE A 214 6.80 1.84 4.58
CA ILE A 214 6.18 3.13 4.91
C ILE A 214 5.36 3.10 6.21
N GLN A 215 5.32 1.97 6.94
CA GLN A 215 4.53 1.91 8.18
C GLN A 215 5.02 2.94 9.21
N ILE A 216 4.08 3.70 9.77
CA ILE A 216 4.35 4.56 10.93
C ILE A 216 4.55 3.71 12.18
N SER A 217 5.23 4.25 13.19
CA SER A 217 5.42 3.53 14.44
C SER A 217 4.09 3.19 15.14
N PRO A 218 4.02 2.08 15.93
CA PRO A 218 2.82 1.71 16.67
C PRO A 218 2.32 2.84 17.59
N ALA A 219 3.24 3.59 18.22
CA ALA A 219 2.90 4.73 19.06
C ALA A 219 2.20 5.84 18.26
N LYS A 220 2.68 6.15 17.04
CA LYS A 220 2.04 7.13 16.17
C LYS A 220 0.69 6.65 15.67
N ALA A 221 0.55 5.36 15.33
CA ALA A 221 -0.73 4.78 14.93
C ALA A 221 -1.78 4.88 16.05
N LYS A 222 -1.42 4.53 17.29
CA LYS A 222 -2.29 4.65 18.46
C LYS A 222 -2.67 6.10 18.77
N ALA A 223 -1.70 7.02 18.70
CA ALA A 223 -1.97 8.44 18.87
C ALA A 223 -2.94 8.97 17.80
N THR A 224 -2.76 8.56 16.55
CA THR A 224 -3.63 8.93 15.42
C THR A 224 -5.06 8.42 15.64
N ALA A 225 -5.22 7.18 16.06
CA ALA A 225 -6.53 6.60 16.33
C ALA A 225 -7.23 7.25 17.54
N THR A 226 -6.47 7.61 18.58
CA THR A 226 -6.98 8.32 19.75
C THR A 226 -7.44 9.74 19.41
N ALA A 227 -6.75 10.42 18.48
CA ALA A 227 -7.12 11.76 18.02
C ALA A 227 -8.26 11.76 16.99
N ALA A 228 -8.52 10.63 16.30
CA ALA A 228 -9.48 10.56 15.20
C ALA A 228 -10.92 10.99 15.59
N PRO A 229 -11.50 10.60 16.75
CA PRO A 229 -12.80 11.09 17.19
C PRO A 229 -12.91 12.62 17.27
N ALA A 230 -11.90 13.27 17.85
CA ALA A 230 -11.87 14.73 17.98
C ALA A 230 -11.71 15.42 16.61
N LYS A 231 -10.85 14.87 15.75
CA LYS A 231 -10.70 15.35 14.37
C LYS A 231 -12.01 15.23 13.59
N TYR A 232 -12.70 14.09 13.70
CA TYR A 232 -13.97 13.87 13.01
C TYR A 232 -15.06 14.85 13.47
N LYS A 233 -15.15 15.12 14.78
CA LYS A 233 -16.02 16.18 15.32
C LYS A 233 -15.72 17.55 14.71
N ALA A 234 -14.43 17.92 14.65
CA ALA A 234 -14.01 19.19 14.07
C ALA A 234 -14.32 19.28 12.56
N GLU A 235 -14.15 18.19 11.81
CA GLU A 235 -14.53 18.10 10.40
C GLU A 235 -16.03 18.33 10.19
N GLN A 236 -16.90 17.72 11.01
CA GLN A 236 -18.35 17.95 10.94
C GLN A 236 -18.74 19.37 11.36
N ALA A 237 -18.01 19.99 12.29
CA ALA A 237 -18.21 21.40 12.60
C ALA A 237 -17.79 22.30 11.43
N GLY A 238 -16.68 21.96 10.76
CA GLY A 238 -16.19 22.67 9.57
C GLY A 238 -17.14 22.62 8.38
N SER A 239 -17.88 21.53 8.21
CA SER A 239 -18.87 21.41 7.11
C SER A 239 -20.02 22.42 7.23
N VAL A 240 -20.35 22.87 8.45
CA VAL A 240 -21.32 23.95 8.66
C VAL A 240 -20.84 25.23 7.99
N LYS A 241 -19.59 25.61 8.21
CA LYS A 241 -19.00 26.82 7.63
C LYS A 241 -18.96 26.74 6.10
N ILE A 242 -18.63 25.57 5.55
CA ILE A 242 -18.68 25.35 4.09
C ILE A 242 -20.10 25.55 3.56
N ALA A 243 -21.10 24.96 4.22
CA ALA A 243 -22.49 25.10 3.81
C ALA A 243 -23.02 26.55 3.93
N GLU A 244 -22.57 27.31 4.94
CA GLU A 244 -22.88 28.74 5.08
C GLU A 244 -22.32 29.54 3.90
N THR A 245 -21.05 29.33 3.55
CA THR A 245 -20.42 29.99 2.39
C THR A 245 -21.11 29.60 1.07
N ASN A 246 -21.50 28.33 0.91
CA ASN A 246 -22.23 27.87 -0.28
C ASN A 246 -23.60 28.56 -0.40
N LEU A 247 -24.31 28.74 0.71
CA LEU A 247 -25.60 29.44 0.74
C LEU A 247 -25.45 30.93 0.43
N GLU A 248 -24.44 31.59 1.00
CA GLU A 248 -24.11 32.99 0.70
C GLU A 248 -23.81 33.16 -0.79
N THR A 249 -22.97 32.28 -1.36
CA THR A 249 -22.61 32.30 -2.78
C THR A 249 -23.83 32.10 -3.68
N ALA A 250 -24.68 31.12 -3.36
CA ALA A 250 -25.90 30.85 -4.13
C ALA A 250 -26.90 32.03 -4.07
N THR A 251 -27.03 32.66 -2.91
CA THR A 251 -27.93 33.81 -2.71
C THR A 251 -27.43 35.04 -3.44
N ALA A 252 -26.12 35.28 -3.41
CA ALA A 252 -25.49 36.36 -4.17
C ALA A 252 -25.65 36.14 -5.69
N ALA A 253 -25.46 34.91 -6.17
CA ALA A 253 -25.65 34.56 -7.58
C ALA A 253 -27.10 34.79 -8.04
N LEU A 254 -28.10 34.39 -7.22
CA LEU A 254 -29.51 34.65 -7.51
C LEU A 254 -29.82 36.14 -7.57
N SER A 255 -29.25 36.93 -6.65
CA SER A 255 -29.45 38.38 -6.57
C SER A 255 -28.73 39.16 -7.69
N ALA A 256 -27.65 38.60 -8.24
CA ALA A 256 -26.90 39.17 -9.36
C ALA A 256 -27.53 38.87 -10.74
N LEU A 257 -28.58 38.05 -10.82
CA LEU A 257 -29.24 37.77 -12.09
C LEU A 257 -29.87 39.05 -12.68
N PRO A 258 -29.66 39.33 -13.98
CA PRO A 258 -30.28 40.49 -14.61
C PRO A 258 -31.79 40.30 -14.70
N ALA A 259 -32.55 41.40 -14.75
CA ALA A 259 -34.00 41.36 -14.80
C ALA A 259 -34.55 40.56 -16.00
N ASN A 260 -33.80 40.49 -17.10
CA ASN A 260 -34.11 39.74 -18.31
C ASN A 260 -33.53 38.31 -18.34
N ALA A 261 -33.04 37.77 -17.21
CA ALA A 261 -32.60 36.38 -17.13
C ALA A 261 -33.72 35.42 -17.53
N THR A 262 -33.37 34.34 -18.24
CA THR A 262 -34.36 33.35 -18.68
C THR A 262 -35.02 32.65 -17.49
N PRO A 263 -36.27 32.15 -17.64
CA PRO A 263 -36.93 31.38 -16.59
C PRO A 263 -36.09 30.19 -16.09
N GLU A 264 -35.36 29.53 -16.99
CA GLU A 264 -34.49 28.40 -16.66
C GLU A 264 -33.30 28.83 -15.79
N ALA A 265 -32.65 29.95 -16.14
CA ALA A 265 -31.53 30.48 -15.36
C ALA A 265 -31.97 30.89 -13.95
N ARG A 266 -33.17 31.50 -13.83
CA ARG A 266 -33.75 31.86 -12.54
C ARG A 266 -34.09 30.62 -11.71
N SER A 267 -34.80 29.66 -12.31
CA SER A 267 -35.17 28.40 -11.66
C SER A 267 -33.94 27.60 -11.17
N ALA A 268 -32.86 27.59 -11.95
CA ALA A 268 -31.60 26.97 -11.56
C ALA A 268 -30.96 27.67 -10.36
N ALA A 269 -30.94 29.01 -10.32
CA ALA A 269 -30.41 29.77 -9.20
C ALA A 269 -31.25 29.60 -7.92
N GLU A 270 -32.59 29.61 -8.03
CA GLU A 270 -33.50 29.32 -6.91
C GLU A 270 -33.32 27.90 -6.38
N SER A 271 -33.13 26.92 -7.28
CA SER A 271 -32.81 25.54 -6.90
C SER A 271 -31.46 25.43 -6.18
N ALA A 272 -30.46 26.20 -6.60
CA ALA A 272 -29.15 26.24 -5.93
C ALA A 272 -29.26 26.80 -4.50
N VAL A 273 -30.04 27.87 -4.28
CA VAL A 273 -30.32 28.41 -2.94
C VAL A 273 -31.06 27.40 -2.07
N THR A 274 -32.07 26.73 -2.65
CA THR A 274 -32.84 25.67 -1.95
C THR A 274 -31.92 24.53 -1.52
N GLY A 275 -31.06 24.04 -2.43
CA GLY A 275 -30.07 23.01 -2.15
C GLY A 275 -29.08 23.44 -1.08
N ALA A 276 -28.51 24.64 -1.17
CA ALA A 276 -27.56 25.15 -0.18
C ALA A 276 -28.21 25.32 1.21
N THR A 277 -29.47 25.74 1.27
CA THR A 277 -30.24 25.83 2.52
C THR A 277 -30.43 24.45 3.15
N PHE A 278 -30.78 23.45 2.35
CA PHE A 278 -30.88 22.06 2.80
C PHE A 278 -29.54 21.53 3.34
N ALA A 279 -28.45 21.75 2.60
CA ALA A 279 -27.11 21.35 3.01
C ALA A 279 -26.65 22.01 4.32
N LEU A 280 -27.02 23.29 4.53
CA LEU A 280 -26.74 23.98 5.78
C LEU A 280 -27.49 23.38 6.97
N SER A 281 -28.80 23.14 6.81
CA SER A 281 -29.62 22.50 7.84
C SER A 281 -29.04 21.13 8.22
N ARG A 282 -28.73 20.30 7.22
CA ARG A 282 -28.13 18.98 7.40
C ARG A 282 -26.74 19.03 8.05
N SER A 283 -25.90 19.97 7.64
CA SER A 283 -24.57 20.16 8.26
C SER A 283 -24.68 20.56 9.72
N LYS A 284 -25.63 21.43 10.07
CA LYS A 284 -25.91 21.80 11.47
C LYS A 284 -26.41 20.62 12.29
N ALA A 285 -27.33 19.83 11.73
CA ALA A 285 -27.83 18.61 12.37
C ALA A 285 -26.71 17.61 12.63
N ARG A 286 -25.88 17.29 11.62
CA ARG A 286 -24.77 16.36 11.74
C ARG A 286 -23.68 16.85 12.70
N SER A 287 -23.34 18.13 12.66
CA SER A 287 -22.40 18.74 13.61
C SER A 287 -22.90 18.61 15.06
N THR A 288 -24.19 18.87 15.28
CA THR A 288 -24.83 18.74 16.60
C THR A 288 -24.86 17.27 17.06
N GLU A 289 -25.21 16.35 16.17
CA GLU A 289 -25.18 14.92 16.43
C GLU A 289 -23.77 14.46 16.84
N MET A 290 -22.74 14.79 16.05
CA MET A 290 -21.37 14.38 16.37
C MET A 290 -20.81 15.06 17.61
N LYS A 291 -21.22 16.29 17.92
CA LYS A 291 -20.85 16.96 19.17
C LYS A 291 -21.35 16.18 20.38
N ASN A 292 -22.58 15.65 20.30
CA ASN A 292 -23.24 14.91 21.38
C ASN A 292 -23.03 13.38 21.31
N ALA A 293 -22.36 12.88 20.28
CA ALA A 293 -22.10 11.47 20.08
C ALA A 293 -21.25 10.88 21.23
N SER A 294 -21.60 9.65 21.62
CA SER A 294 -20.82 8.87 22.58
C SER A 294 -19.43 8.56 22.01
N GLU A 295 -18.49 8.19 22.89
CA GLU A 295 -17.16 7.75 22.45
C GLU A 295 -17.26 6.54 21.50
N GLY A 296 -18.12 5.56 21.84
CA GLY A 296 -18.36 4.38 21.01
C GLY A 296 -18.88 4.72 19.61
N GLN A 297 -19.80 5.69 19.50
CA GLN A 297 -20.27 6.15 18.20
C GLN A 297 -19.15 6.79 17.38
N LEU A 298 -18.33 7.67 17.97
CA LEU A 298 -17.25 8.33 17.23
C LEU A 298 -16.15 7.37 16.80
N LEU A 299 -15.84 6.38 17.65
CA LEU A 299 -14.90 5.32 17.31
C LEU A 299 -15.46 4.42 16.21
N PHE A 300 -16.76 4.12 16.24
CA PHE A 300 -17.43 3.40 15.16
C PHE A 300 -17.37 4.19 13.85
N GLU A 301 -17.69 5.49 13.86
CA GLU A 301 -17.63 6.36 12.69
C GLU A 301 -16.22 6.35 12.08
N THR A 302 -15.18 6.48 12.91
CA THR A 302 -13.80 6.62 12.42
C THR A 302 -13.13 5.31 12.01
N ASN A 303 -13.62 4.14 12.45
CA ASN A 303 -12.96 2.85 12.21
C ASN A 303 -13.84 1.82 11.48
N CYS A 304 -15.15 1.80 11.72
CA CYS A 304 -16.06 0.73 11.31
C CYS A 304 -17.03 1.16 10.20
N ALA A 305 -17.51 2.41 10.25
CA ALA A 305 -18.60 2.89 9.42
C ALA A 305 -18.29 2.85 7.91
N ARG A 306 -17.02 2.93 7.49
CA ARG A 306 -16.62 2.73 6.09
C ARG A 306 -17.13 1.42 5.50
N CYS A 307 -17.15 0.36 6.30
CA CYS A 307 -17.60 -0.97 5.88
C CYS A 307 -19.03 -1.26 6.32
N HIS A 308 -19.47 -0.71 7.45
CA HIS A 308 -20.75 -1.04 8.07
C HIS A 308 -21.84 0.01 7.91
N THR A 309 -21.59 1.14 7.26
CA THR A 309 -22.61 2.17 7.01
C THR A 309 -22.58 2.54 5.53
N LYS A 310 -23.73 2.43 4.84
CA LYS A 310 -23.84 2.86 3.44
C LYS A 310 -23.48 4.33 3.32
N THR A 311 -22.95 4.71 2.15
CA THR A 311 -22.60 6.09 1.77
C THR A 311 -21.51 6.78 2.62
N TRP A 312 -21.13 6.22 3.78
CA TRP A 312 -20.18 6.83 4.72
C TRP A 312 -18.87 7.28 4.06
N SER A 313 -18.33 6.44 3.17
CA SER A 313 -17.05 6.69 2.49
C SER A 313 -17.04 7.96 1.65
N TYR A 314 -18.20 8.48 1.23
CA TYR A 314 -18.29 9.69 0.43
C TYR A 314 -19.33 10.68 0.97
N PHE A 315 -19.78 10.47 2.20
CA PHE A 315 -20.75 11.35 2.84
C PHE A 315 -20.15 12.73 3.07
N ASP A 316 -20.86 13.74 2.57
CA ASP A 316 -20.58 15.15 2.73
C ASP A 316 -21.89 15.90 3.01
N PRO A 317 -22.13 16.32 4.27
CA PRO A 317 -23.36 17.00 4.63
C PRO A 317 -23.47 18.40 4.00
N SER A 318 -22.35 18.98 3.53
CA SER A 318 -22.31 20.33 2.93
C SER A 318 -22.65 20.34 1.43
N ASN A 319 -22.74 19.17 0.79
CA ASN A 319 -23.07 19.04 -0.62
C ASN A 319 -24.49 18.47 -0.82
N PRO A 320 -25.46 19.27 -1.30
CA PRO A 320 -26.87 18.86 -1.38
C PRO A 320 -27.14 17.73 -2.37
N LEU A 321 -26.20 17.43 -3.28
CA LEU A 321 -26.33 16.34 -4.25
C LEU A 321 -25.95 14.98 -3.67
N ILE A 322 -25.24 14.95 -2.54
CA ILE A 322 -24.85 13.71 -1.86
C ILE A 322 -26.04 13.25 -1.00
N PRO A 323 -26.52 11.99 -1.17
CA PRO A 323 -27.56 11.43 -0.33
C PRO A 323 -27.21 11.49 1.15
N ASP A 324 -28.23 11.60 1.99
CA ASP A 324 -28.01 11.55 3.43
C ASP A 324 -27.46 10.19 3.87
N ILE A 325 -26.76 10.19 5.00
CA ILE A 325 -26.21 8.95 5.55
C ILE A 325 -27.34 8.12 6.17
N PRO A 326 -27.54 6.85 5.76
CA PRO A 326 -28.48 5.98 6.44
C PRO A 326 -28.04 5.73 7.89
N PRO A 327 -28.93 5.18 8.75
CA PRO A 327 -28.58 4.89 10.13
C PRO A 327 -27.26 4.12 10.24
N ALA A 328 -26.44 4.49 11.22
CA ALA A 328 -25.14 3.85 11.47
C ALA A 328 -25.30 2.33 11.59
N GLY A 329 -24.39 1.57 10.98
CA GLY A 329 -24.46 0.10 10.97
C GLY A 329 -25.40 -0.49 9.92
N SER A 330 -25.94 0.30 8.99
CA SER A 330 -26.87 -0.15 7.93
C SER A 330 -26.32 -1.20 6.95
N GLY A 331 -25.03 -1.52 7.02
CA GLY A 331 -24.33 -2.49 6.19
C GLY A 331 -23.95 -1.93 4.82
N ALA A 332 -22.71 -2.11 4.40
CA ALA A 332 -22.22 -1.71 3.08
C ALA A 332 -21.37 -2.83 2.47
N LEU A 333 -20.05 -2.79 2.70
CA LEU A 333 -19.16 -3.91 2.38
C LEU A 333 -19.29 -5.02 3.44
N GLY A 334 -19.40 -4.62 4.71
CA GLY A 334 -19.70 -5.51 5.83
C GLY A 334 -21.21 -5.65 6.05
N PRO A 335 -21.64 -6.67 6.81
CA PRO A 335 -23.04 -6.90 7.12
C PRO A 335 -23.66 -5.72 7.90
N SER A 336 -24.99 -5.65 7.89
CA SER A 336 -25.73 -4.78 8.80
C SER A 336 -25.49 -5.21 10.25
N LEU A 337 -25.21 -4.23 11.10
CA LEU A 337 -25.03 -4.39 12.54
C LEU A 337 -26.30 -4.02 13.32
N ARG A 338 -27.33 -3.54 12.63
CA ARG A 338 -28.56 -3.04 13.27
C ARG A 338 -29.56 -4.15 13.59
N GLY A 339 -30.56 -3.79 14.39
CA GLY A 339 -31.79 -4.58 14.55
C GLY A 339 -31.54 -5.91 15.27
N GLY A 340 -30.58 -5.93 16.19
CA GLY A 340 -30.22 -7.14 16.94
C GLY A 340 -29.33 -8.13 16.18
N SER A 341 -28.90 -7.82 14.94
CA SER A 341 -27.97 -8.65 14.16
C SER A 341 -26.70 -9.01 14.94
N VAL A 342 -26.10 -8.02 15.61
CA VAL A 342 -24.93 -8.21 16.47
C VAL A 342 -25.20 -9.17 17.63
N LEU A 343 -26.38 -9.09 18.24
CA LEU A 343 -26.76 -9.93 19.38
C LEU A 343 -27.04 -11.38 18.96
N LEU A 344 -27.52 -11.59 17.73
CA LEU A 344 -27.66 -12.94 17.16
C LEU A 344 -26.28 -13.55 16.86
N GLN A 345 -25.34 -12.75 16.34
CA GLN A 345 -24.00 -13.21 16.04
C GLN A 345 -23.17 -13.45 17.32
N PHE A 346 -23.37 -12.61 18.34
CA PHE A 346 -22.63 -12.62 19.61
C PHE A 346 -23.60 -12.56 20.81
N PRO A 347 -24.28 -13.68 21.12
CA PRO A 347 -25.34 -13.72 22.12
C PRO A 347 -24.81 -13.54 23.54
N GLY A 348 -25.50 -12.73 24.34
CA GLY A 348 -25.19 -12.48 25.75
C GLY A 348 -26.04 -11.35 26.31
N THR A 349 -26.55 -11.54 27.53
CA THR A 349 -27.31 -10.55 28.30
C THR A 349 -26.72 -10.42 29.71
N PRO A 350 -26.71 -9.22 30.32
CA PRO A 350 -27.07 -7.91 29.75
C PRO A 350 -26.22 -7.52 28.53
N ILE A 351 -26.79 -6.78 27.58
CA ILE A 351 -26.12 -6.48 26.30
C ILE A 351 -24.91 -5.56 26.48
N ASP A 352 -24.83 -4.82 27.57
CA ASP A 352 -23.78 -3.87 27.91
C ASP A 352 -22.83 -4.40 29.00
N ASP A 353 -22.87 -5.69 29.32
CA ASP A 353 -21.94 -6.27 30.30
C ASP A 353 -20.76 -6.93 29.59
N SER A 354 -19.56 -6.36 29.80
CA SER A 354 -18.30 -6.83 29.22
C SER A 354 -17.83 -8.19 29.76
N THR A 355 -18.43 -8.67 30.84
CA THR A 355 -18.15 -10.01 31.39
C THR A 355 -18.95 -11.11 30.69
N THR A 356 -19.95 -10.75 29.88
CA THR A 356 -20.76 -11.75 29.17
C THR A 356 -19.95 -12.43 28.05
N PRO A 357 -20.12 -13.74 27.83
CA PRO A 357 -19.38 -14.46 26.77
C PRO A 357 -19.60 -13.87 25.36
N GLY A 358 -20.80 -13.37 25.07
CA GLY A 358 -21.10 -12.73 23.79
C GLY A 358 -20.33 -11.43 23.58
N PHE A 359 -20.32 -10.56 24.60
CA PHE A 359 -19.58 -9.31 24.55
C PHE A 359 -18.08 -9.59 24.35
N GLN A 360 -17.51 -10.50 25.13
CA GLN A 360 -16.09 -10.83 25.05
C GLN A 360 -15.71 -11.42 23.67
N LYS A 361 -16.57 -12.27 23.08
CA LYS A 361 -16.37 -12.80 21.71
C LYS A 361 -16.45 -11.71 20.65
N GLN A 362 -17.33 -10.71 20.80
CA GLN A 362 -17.38 -9.56 19.90
C GLN A 362 -16.13 -8.68 20.07
N TYR A 363 -15.69 -8.46 21.30
CA TYR A 363 -14.44 -7.77 21.60
C TYR A 363 -13.26 -8.46 20.91
N GLU A 364 -13.12 -9.78 21.05
CA GLU A 364 -12.05 -10.56 20.42
C GLU A 364 -12.10 -10.47 18.89
N TRP A 365 -13.31 -10.52 18.31
CA TRP A 365 -13.53 -10.33 16.88
C TRP A 365 -13.05 -8.96 16.40
N ILE A 366 -13.33 -7.88 17.12
CA ILE A 366 -12.88 -6.53 16.75
C ILE A 366 -11.39 -6.33 17.07
N ALA A 367 -10.89 -6.89 18.17
CA ALA A 367 -9.53 -6.68 18.63
C ALA A 367 -8.49 -7.48 17.81
N VAL A 368 -8.82 -8.71 17.46
CA VAL A 368 -7.90 -9.67 16.83
C VAL A 368 -8.34 -10.07 15.43
N GLY A 369 -9.65 -10.13 15.17
CA GLY A 369 -10.20 -10.62 13.91
C GLY A 369 -10.11 -12.14 13.78
N ALA A 370 -10.43 -12.66 12.59
CA ALA A 370 -10.06 -14.02 12.22
C ALA A 370 -9.69 -14.11 10.73
N ALA A 371 -8.75 -14.99 10.42
CA ALA A 371 -8.34 -15.28 9.06
C ALA A 371 -9.51 -15.76 8.19
N ILE A 372 -9.35 -15.67 6.87
CA ILE A 372 -10.33 -16.14 5.90
C ILE A 372 -10.75 -17.60 6.18
N ASN A 373 -12.04 -17.88 6.02
CA ASN A 373 -12.65 -19.19 6.26
C ASN A 373 -12.56 -19.71 7.71
N LYS A 374 -12.21 -18.86 8.68
CA LYS A 374 -12.28 -19.21 10.10
C LYS A 374 -13.62 -18.81 10.71
N ALA A 375 -14.07 -19.62 11.67
CA ALA A 375 -15.32 -19.39 12.37
C ALA A 375 -15.23 -18.19 13.31
N TYR A 376 -16.32 -17.43 13.43
CA TYR A 376 -16.49 -16.38 14.45
C TYR A 376 -17.95 -16.28 14.88
N GLY A 377 -18.20 -15.87 16.13
CA GLY A 377 -19.55 -15.77 16.69
C GLY A 377 -20.38 -17.06 16.51
N VAL A 378 -21.68 -16.91 16.32
CA VAL A 378 -22.61 -18.01 16.05
C VAL A 378 -22.70 -18.25 14.53
N ARG A 379 -22.11 -19.35 14.06
CA ARG A 379 -22.13 -19.77 12.64
C ARG A 379 -21.57 -18.73 11.64
N GLY A 380 -20.80 -17.74 12.10
CA GLY A 380 -20.12 -16.80 11.22
C GLY A 380 -18.86 -17.41 10.61
N ILE A 381 -18.57 -17.07 9.36
CA ILE A 381 -17.35 -17.45 8.65
C ILE A 381 -16.68 -16.17 8.15
N SER A 382 -15.44 -15.95 8.56
CA SER A 382 -14.69 -14.75 8.20
C SER A 382 -14.38 -14.72 6.71
N SER A 383 -14.66 -13.58 6.08
CA SER A 383 -14.22 -13.29 4.70
C SER A 383 -12.76 -12.84 4.63
N GLY A 384 -12.10 -12.62 5.77
CA GLY A 384 -10.78 -11.99 5.84
C GLY A 384 -10.79 -10.49 5.50
N GLN A 385 -11.95 -9.85 5.33
CA GLN A 385 -12.01 -8.42 4.97
C GLN A 385 -12.23 -7.48 6.15
N MET A 386 -12.57 -8.02 7.33
CA MET A 386 -12.79 -7.25 8.55
C MET A 386 -11.43 -6.83 9.15
N PRO A 387 -11.16 -5.52 9.32
CA PRO A 387 -9.97 -5.08 10.02
C PRO A 387 -10.06 -5.40 11.50
N HIS A 388 -8.91 -5.65 12.13
CA HIS A 388 -8.79 -5.74 13.59
C HIS A 388 -8.20 -4.47 14.18
N ALA A 389 -8.55 -4.13 15.43
CA ALA A 389 -8.23 -2.85 16.04
C ALA A 389 -7.32 -2.93 17.27
N GLY A 390 -7.00 -4.13 17.76
CA GLY A 390 -6.27 -4.32 19.02
C GLY A 390 -4.83 -3.78 19.03
N LEU A 391 -4.24 -3.54 17.85
CA LEU A 391 -2.89 -3.01 17.73
C LEU A 391 -2.81 -1.47 17.82
N PHE A 392 -3.93 -0.76 17.68
CA PHE A 392 -3.95 0.71 17.70
C PHE A 392 -5.09 1.34 18.50
N LEU A 393 -6.10 0.57 18.91
CA LEU A 393 -7.10 0.98 19.90
C LEU A 393 -6.82 0.31 21.25
N THR A 394 -7.16 1.01 22.33
CA THR A 394 -7.14 0.45 23.68
C THR A 394 -8.31 -0.49 23.91
N LYS A 395 -8.18 -1.36 24.93
CA LYS A 395 -9.28 -2.23 25.37
C LYS A 395 -10.57 -1.43 25.63
N ALA A 396 -10.49 -0.34 26.40
CA ALA A 396 -11.65 0.50 26.73
C ALA A 396 -12.31 1.10 25.47
N GLN A 397 -11.52 1.54 24.49
CA GLN A 397 -12.05 2.06 23.22
C GLN A 397 -12.79 0.97 22.43
N ILE A 398 -12.25 -0.25 22.36
CA ILE A 398 -12.92 -1.37 21.69
C ILE A 398 -14.20 -1.74 22.45
N GLU A 399 -14.18 -1.78 23.78
CA GLU A 399 -15.38 -2.01 24.59
C GLU A 399 -16.45 -0.93 24.34
N SER A 400 -16.07 0.34 24.18
CA SER A 400 -16.98 1.42 23.78
C SER A 400 -17.60 1.19 22.40
N ILE A 401 -16.83 0.70 21.42
CA ILE A 401 -17.37 0.29 20.10
C ILE A 401 -18.37 -0.84 20.26
N VAL A 402 -18.00 -1.90 21.00
CA VAL A 402 -18.86 -3.08 21.23
C VAL A 402 -20.20 -2.65 21.86
N ARG A 403 -20.17 -1.79 22.89
CA ARG A 403 -21.39 -1.25 23.53
C ARG A 403 -22.26 -0.49 22.54
N TYR A 404 -21.66 0.34 21.69
CA TYR A 404 -22.39 1.09 20.67
C TYR A 404 -23.03 0.16 19.64
N GLU A 405 -22.26 -0.77 19.06
CA GLU A 405 -22.74 -1.71 18.04
C GLU A 405 -23.86 -2.61 18.55
N ARG A 406 -23.80 -3.04 19.82
CA ARG A 406 -24.85 -3.87 20.45
C ARG A 406 -26.15 -3.11 20.70
N GLY A 407 -26.12 -1.77 20.65
CA GLY A 407 -27.27 -0.90 20.78
C GLY A 407 -27.87 -0.38 19.46
N LEU A 408 -27.32 -0.79 18.31
CA LEU A 408 -27.80 -0.41 16.96
C LEU A 408 -29.00 -1.24 16.48
#